data_AF-A0A942CDW1-F1
#
_entry.id   AF-A0A942CDW1-F1
#
_cell.length_a   1.000
_cell.length_b   1.000
_cell.length_c   1.000
_cell.angle_alpha   90.00
_cell.angle_beta   90.00
_cell.angle_gamma   90.00
#
_symmetry.space_group_name_H-M   'P 1'
#
loop_
_entity.id
_entity.type
_entity.pdbx_description
1 polymer ?
#
loop_
_entity_poly.entity_id
_entity_poly.type
_entity_poly.pdbx_seq_one_letter_code
_entity_poly.pdbx_strand_id
1 'polypeptide(L)'
;MQRLLDGYTRFRSEVFPEQASLFKQLANTQKPEVLFISCSDSRVLPEMILQYGPGEVFSIRNAGNIVPSHDSVHGGVSASVEYAVTGLKVTDIVVCGHSGCGAMKEILERAHLDDMPLVQAWLKHAGPSALWMRSLLNDSEHSPAEKLRLLIEANVITQMAHLNQHPSVVAERESREVNIHGWVFDIASGEVLSFNLETGEFKPLLGQQAVLPPGQLQIA
;
A
#
# COMPACT_ATOMS: atom_id res chain seq x y z
N MET A 1 -16.88 18.34 13.34
CA MET A 1 -15.76 18.95 14.10
C MET A 1 -15.65 18.40 15.52
N GLN A 2 -16.72 18.40 16.32
CA GLN A 2 -16.68 17.95 17.72
C GLN A 2 -15.99 16.59 17.94
N ARG A 3 -16.40 15.54 17.20
CA ARG A 3 -15.79 14.20 17.30
C ARG A 3 -14.28 14.17 17.06
N LEU A 4 -13.74 15.07 16.22
CA LEU A 4 -12.29 15.17 15.99
C LEU A 4 -11.59 15.76 17.22
N LEU A 5 -12.20 16.79 17.84
CA LEU A 5 -11.70 17.39 19.08
C LEU A 5 -11.78 16.43 20.26
N ASP A 6 -12.84 15.64 20.36
CA ASP A 6 -12.99 14.62 21.39
C ASP A 6 -11.90 13.54 21.23
N GLY A 7 -11.66 13.08 20.00
CA GLY A 7 -10.57 12.16 19.67
C GLY A 7 -9.18 12.71 20.02
N TYR A 8 -8.91 13.97 19.69
CA TYR A 8 -7.67 14.64 20.06
C TYR A 8 -7.53 14.80 21.59
N THR A 9 -8.63 15.11 22.27
CA THR A 9 -8.65 15.23 23.73
C THR A 9 -8.26 13.90 24.37
N ARG A 10 -8.88 12.79 23.93
CA ARG A 10 -8.50 11.43 24.35
C ARG A 10 -7.04 11.12 24.05
N PHE A 11 -6.56 11.42 22.85
CA PHE A 11 -5.14 11.22 22.52
C PHE A 11 -4.22 11.96 23.50
N ARG A 12 -4.54 13.22 23.83
CA ARG A 12 -3.75 14.05 24.74
C ARG A 12 -3.80 13.59 26.20
N SER A 13 -4.97 13.11 26.67
CA SER A 13 -5.18 12.75 28.08
C SER A 13 -4.88 11.29 28.40
N GLU A 14 -5.01 10.39 27.44
CA GLU A 14 -4.90 8.93 27.66
C GLU A 14 -3.71 8.34 26.89
N VAL A 15 -3.65 8.51 25.56
CA VAL A 15 -2.68 7.80 24.70
C VAL A 15 -1.27 8.39 24.78
N PHE A 16 -1.13 9.71 24.61
CA PHE A 16 0.18 10.38 24.57
C PHE A 16 0.97 10.23 25.88
N PRO A 17 0.38 10.37 27.09
CA PRO A 17 1.11 10.16 28.34
C PRO A 17 1.76 8.77 28.44
N GLU A 18 1.09 7.72 27.99
CA GLU A 18 1.62 6.35 27.98
C GLU A 18 2.82 6.19 27.05
N GLN A 19 2.91 6.99 25.99
CA GLN A 19 3.96 6.95 24.98
C GLN A 19 4.88 8.19 25.00
N ALA A 20 4.84 9.00 26.07
CA ALA A 20 5.51 10.30 26.10
C ALA A 20 7.03 10.21 25.89
N SER A 21 7.66 9.19 26.45
CA SER A 21 9.08 8.91 26.26
C SER A 21 9.42 8.60 24.80
N LEU A 22 8.60 7.78 24.13
CA LEU A 22 8.74 7.45 22.72
C LEU A 22 8.60 8.71 21.86
N PHE A 23 7.54 9.49 22.04
CA PHE A 23 7.34 10.72 21.27
C PHE A 23 8.45 11.76 21.51
N LYS A 24 9.03 11.82 22.71
CA LYS A 24 10.19 12.67 22.99
C LYS A 24 11.43 12.24 22.20
N GLN A 25 11.64 10.95 22.01
CA GLN A 25 12.72 10.42 21.16
C GLN A 25 12.43 10.74 19.68
N LEU A 26 11.22 10.44 19.21
CA LEU A 26 10.80 10.63 17.81
C LEU A 26 10.75 12.11 17.39
N ALA A 27 10.64 13.05 18.33
CA ALA A 27 10.64 14.48 18.01
C ALA A 27 11.92 14.96 17.31
N ASN A 28 13.02 14.21 17.40
CA ASN A 28 14.32 14.59 16.83
C ASN A 28 14.78 13.68 15.68
N THR A 29 14.14 12.53 15.50
CA THR A 29 14.57 11.54 14.50
C THR A 29 13.42 10.64 14.09
N GLN A 30 13.48 10.16 12.85
CA GLN A 30 12.68 9.03 12.39
C GLN A 30 13.60 8.01 11.73
N LYS A 31 13.32 6.73 11.94
CA LYS A 31 14.03 5.63 11.30
C LYS A 31 13.02 4.51 11.00
N PRO A 32 12.09 4.76 10.05
CA PRO A 32 11.11 3.75 9.67
C PRO A 32 11.82 2.54 9.06
N GLU A 33 11.24 1.36 9.27
CA GLU A 33 11.75 0.12 8.69
C GLU A 33 11.28 -0.05 7.25
N VAL A 34 10.07 0.44 6.95
CA VAL A 34 9.35 0.17 5.71
C VAL A 34 8.74 1.43 5.12
N LEU A 35 8.84 1.57 3.80
CA LEU A 35 7.96 2.43 3.01
C LEU A 35 6.69 1.65 2.66
N PHE A 36 5.54 2.09 3.16
CA PHE A 36 4.26 1.42 2.90
C PHE A 36 3.35 2.30 2.03
N ILE A 37 3.17 1.89 0.78
CA ILE A 37 2.34 2.58 -0.22
C ILE A 37 0.98 1.91 -0.26
N SER A 38 -0.07 2.62 0.14
CA SER A 38 -1.42 2.07 0.27
C SER A 38 -2.49 3.00 -0.28
N CYS A 39 -3.72 2.50 -0.34
CA CYS A 39 -4.85 3.30 -0.78
C CYS A 39 -5.26 4.31 0.32
N SER A 40 -5.74 5.49 -0.08
CA SER A 40 -6.40 6.46 0.81
C SER A 40 -7.74 5.94 1.37
N ASP A 41 -8.19 4.75 0.97
CA ASP A 41 -9.39 4.11 1.50
C ASP A 41 -9.35 4.07 3.04
N SER A 42 -10.39 4.62 3.67
CA SER A 42 -10.48 4.75 5.13
C SER A 42 -10.45 3.41 5.89
N ARG A 43 -10.63 2.29 5.20
CA ARG A 43 -10.61 0.93 5.77
C ARG A 43 -9.21 0.31 5.78
N VAL A 44 -8.24 0.94 5.12
CA VAL A 44 -6.85 0.48 5.03
C VAL A 44 -5.99 1.37 5.90
N LEU A 45 -5.44 0.81 6.98
CA LEU A 45 -4.58 1.51 7.93
C LEU A 45 -3.29 0.67 8.09
N PRO A 46 -2.19 1.03 7.40
CA PRO A 46 -0.97 0.22 7.39
C PRO A 46 -0.47 -0.16 8.79
N GLU A 47 -0.42 0.81 9.69
CA GLU A 47 0.04 0.64 11.07
C GLU A 47 -0.86 -0.34 11.85
N MET A 48 -2.17 -0.34 11.58
CA MET A 48 -3.10 -1.30 12.17
C MET A 48 -2.93 -2.70 11.60
N ILE A 49 -2.71 -2.83 10.30
CA ILE A 49 -2.51 -4.13 9.64
C ILE A 49 -1.19 -4.77 10.12
N LEU A 50 -0.14 -3.95 10.27
CA LEU A 50 1.18 -4.40 10.67
C LEU A 50 1.38 -4.49 12.19
N GLN A 51 0.50 -3.89 12.99
CA GLN A 51 0.71 -3.63 14.43
C GLN A 51 1.97 -2.79 14.71
N TYR A 52 2.28 -1.86 13.81
CA TYR A 52 3.41 -0.93 13.95
C TYR A 52 2.99 0.32 14.72
N GLY A 53 3.89 0.83 15.54
CA GLY A 53 3.77 2.06 16.32
C GLY A 53 4.33 3.30 15.60
N PRO A 54 4.29 4.46 16.29
CA PRO A 54 4.80 5.71 15.76
C PRO A 54 6.27 5.63 15.32
N GLY A 55 6.56 6.08 14.10
CA GLY A 55 7.92 6.17 13.57
C GLY A 55 8.45 4.91 12.86
N GLU A 56 7.70 3.80 12.88
CA GLU A 56 8.14 2.52 12.29
C GLU A 56 7.75 2.38 10.80
N VAL A 57 6.68 3.05 10.35
CA VAL A 57 6.22 3.07 8.96
C VAL A 57 6.36 4.47 8.36
N PHE A 58 6.95 4.56 7.17
CA PHE A 58 6.83 5.74 6.31
C PHE A 58 5.72 5.50 5.29
N SER A 59 4.58 6.20 5.40
CA SER A 59 3.40 5.91 4.59
C SER A 59 3.19 6.86 3.43
N ILE A 60 2.89 6.31 2.25
CA ILE A 60 2.29 7.05 1.14
C ILE A 60 0.86 6.54 0.97
N ARG A 61 -0.12 7.44 0.95
CA ARG A 61 -1.53 7.10 0.78
C ARG A 61 -2.16 7.93 -0.33
N ASN A 62 -2.64 7.27 -1.39
CA ASN A 62 -3.34 7.90 -2.50
C ASN A 62 -4.48 7.03 -3.03
N ALA A 63 -5.37 7.57 -3.86
CA ALA A 63 -6.45 6.78 -4.45
C ALA A 63 -5.86 5.68 -5.38
N GLY A 64 -6.03 4.41 -4.99
CA GLY A 64 -5.60 3.26 -5.78
C GLY A 64 -4.16 2.80 -5.56
N ASN A 65 -3.46 3.29 -4.52
CA ASN A 65 -2.09 2.89 -4.16
C ASN A 65 -1.11 2.96 -5.36
N ILE A 66 -1.27 4.00 -6.19
CA ILE A 66 -0.61 4.19 -7.46
C ILE A 66 0.77 4.83 -7.26
N VAL A 67 1.76 4.31 -7.98
CA VAL A 67 3.09 4.89 -8.11
C VAL A 67 3.29 5.28 -9.57
N PRO A 68 3.35 6.57 -9.91
CA PRO A 68 3.63 6.99 -11.28
C PRO A 68 4.99 6.45 -11.75
N SER A 69 5.10 6.08 -13.03
CA SER A 69 6.41 5.75 -13.64
C SER A 69 7.37 6.94 -13.53
N HIS A 70 8.67 6.68 -13.41
CA HIS A 70 9.68 7.72 -13.22
C HIS A 70 9.65 8.81 -14.31
N ASP A 71 9.44 8.41 -15.57
CA ASP A 71 9.44 9.31 -16.73
C ASP A 71 8.20 10.21 -16.79
N SER A 72 7.26 10.02 -15.85
CA SER A 72 6.08 10.85 -15.71
C SER A 72 6.30 12.02 -14.74
N VAL A 73 5.23 12.77 -14.45
CA VAL A 73 5.27 14.00 -13.64
C VAL A 73 5.94 13.73 -12.28
N HIS A 74 6.94 14.55 -11.92
CA HIS A 74 7.53 14.57 -10.58
C HIS A 74 6.52 15.12 -9.56
N GLY A 75 5.73 14.22 -8.96
CA GLY A 75 4.73 14.53 -7.94
C GLY A 75 5.15 14.08 -6.54
N GLY A 76 4.28 14.29 -5.56
CA GLY A 76 4.53 13.95 -4.16
C GLY A 76 4.89 12.48 -3.93
N VAL A 77 4.34 11.54 -4.72
CA VAL A 77 4.67 10.11 -4.59
C VAL A 77 6.14 9.84 -4.91
N SER A 78 6.65 10.31 -6.06
CA SER A 78 8.04 10.09 -6.47
C SER A 78 9.02 10.75 -5.48
N ALA A 79 8.72 11.97 -5.03
CA ALA A 79 9.53 12.66 -4.02
C ALA A 79 9.56 11.91 -2.68
N SER A 80 8.41 11.37 -2.24
CA SER A 80 8.32 10.57 -1.02
C SER A 80 9.03 9.22 -1.12
N VAL A 81 8.99 8.57 -2.30
CA VAL A 81 9.77 7.34 -2.57
C VAL A 81 11.27 7.64 -2.47
N GLU A 82 11.75 8.69 -3.13
CA GLU A 82 13.15 9.11 -3.05
C GLU A 82 13.57 9.42 -1.60
N TYR A 83 12.75 10.18 -0.87
CA TYR A 83 13.05 10.51 0.51
C TYR A 83 13.10 9.28 1.41
N ALA A 84 12.18 8.33 1.27
CA ALA A 84 12.19 7.10 2.06
C ALA A 84 13.44 6.25 1.77
N VAL A 85 13.77 6.06 0.49
CA VAL A 85 14.84 5.16 0.05
C VAL A 85 16.23 5.78 0.24
N THR A 86 16.44 7.00 -0.24
CA THR A 86 17.74 7.67 -0.18
C THR A 86 17.94 8.41 1.14
N GLY A 87 16.91 9.13 1.59
CA GLY A 87 16.97 9.94 2.82
C GLY A 87 16.87 9.12 4.10
N LEU A 88 15.82 8.31 4.22
CA LEU A 88 15.52 7.52 5.42
C LEU A 88 16.13 6.11 5.39
N LYS A 89 16.62 5.68 4.23
CA LYS A 89 17.35 4.41 4.07
C LYS A 89 16.50 3.18 4.42
N VAL A 90 15.20 3.22 4.13
CA VAL A 90 14.34 2.03 4.27
C VAL A 90 14.85 0.90 3.36
N THR A 91 14.78 -0.33 3.85
CA THR A 91 15.17 -1.53 3.08
C THR A 91 13.99 -2.18 2.41
N ASP A 92 12.78 -1.95 2.91
CA ASP A 92 11.58 -2.61 2.44
C ASP A 92 10.56 -1.60 1.91
N ILE A 93 10.03 -1.88 0.73
CA ILE A 93 8.97 -1.11 0.10
C ILE A 93 7.79 -2.05 -0.14
N VAL A 94 6.63 -1.74 0.43
CA VAL A 94 5.39 -2.50 0.21
C VAL A 94 4.44 -1.66 -0.63
N VAL A 95 3.99 -2.21 -1.77
CA VAL A 95 2.81 -1.73 -2.49
C VAL A 95 1.62 -2.57 -2.07
N CYS A 96 0.69 -1.98 -1.32
CA CYS A 96 -0.48 -2.67 -0.80
C CYS A 96 -1.76 -2.22 -1.52
N GLY A 97 -2.26 -3.09 -2.39
CA GLY A 97 -3.64 -3.05 -2.88
C GLY A 97 -4.63 -3.55 -1.83
N HIS A 98 -5.93 -3.42 -2.12
CA HIS A 98 -6.94 -3.96 -1.22
C HIS A 98 -8.23 -4.35 -1.95
N SER A 99 -8.94 -5.33 -1.38
CA SER A 99 -10.25 -5.77 -1.84
C SER A 99 -11.25 -4.61 -1.97
N GLY A 100 -12.07 -4.64 -3.02
CA GLY A 100 -13.14 -3.68 -3.23
C GLY A 100 -12.69 -2.22 -3.44
N CYS A 101 -11.44 -2.00 -3.91
CA CYS A 101 -10.88 -0.67 -4.16
C CYS A 101 -11.73 0.18 -5.11
N GLY A 102 -12.18 1.34 -4.65
CA GLY A 102 -12.99 2.27 -5.45
C GLY A 102 -12.27 2.76 -6.70
N ALA A 103 -11.00 3.15 -6.59
CA ALA A 103 -10.20 3.59 -7.73
C ALA A 103 -10.09 2.53 -8.83
N MET A 104 -9.95 1.25 -8.45
CA MET A 104 -9.90 0.14 -9.42
C MET A 104 -11.28 -0.14 -10.03
N LYS A 105 -12.37 0.02 -9.27
CA LYS A 105 -13.73 -0.05 -9.83
C LYS A 105 -13.96 1.01 -10.90
N GLU A 106 -13.54 2.25 -10.66
CA GLU A 106 -13.65 3.35 -11.65
C GLU A 106 -12.93 3.01 -12.96
N ILE A 107 -11.71 2.44 -12.87
CA ILE A 107 -10.95 1.99 -14.05
C ILE A 107 -11.68 0.85 -14.77
N LEU A 108 -12.21 -0.12 -14.02
CA LEU A 108 -12.86 -1.30 -14.57
C LEU A 108 -14.16 -0.96 -15.30
N GLU A 109 -15.00 -0.16 -14.66
CA GLU A 109 -16.34 0.21 -15.12
C GLU A 109 -16.31 1.35 -16.15
N ARG A 110 -15.17 2.06 -16.28
CA ARG A 110 -15.05 3.30 -17.07
C ARG A 110 -16.11 4.32 -16.63
N ALA A 111 -16.37 4.37 -15.33
CA ALA A 111 -17.47 5.13 -14.76
C ALA A 111 -17.16 6.64 -14.69
N HIS A 112 -18.17 7.41 -14.26
CA HIS A 112 -18.35 8.86 -14.34
C HIS A 112 -17.25 9.71 -13.68
N LEU A 113 -16.05 9.71 -14.26
CA LEU A 113 -14.94 10.57 -13.84
C LEU A 113 -14.97 11.96 -14.52
N ASP A 114 -15.99 12.27 -15.30
CA ASP A 114 -16.11 13.52 -16.05
C ASP A 114 -16.08 14.76 -15.13
N ASP A 115 -16.67 14.64 -13.93
CA ASP A 115 -16.65 15.69 -12.90
C ASP A 115 -15.39 15.66 -12.01
N MET A 116 -14.48 14.69 -12.23
CA MET A 116 -13.25 14.50 -11.46
C MET A 116 -12.00 14.43 -12.36
N PRO A 117 -11.68 15.48 -13.13
CA PRO A 117 -10.61 15.45 -14.13
C PRO A 117 -9.22 15.15 -13.56
N LEU A 118 -8.93 15.56 -12.32
CA LEU A 118 -7.68 15.22 -11.65
C LEU A 118 -7.59 13.74 -11.28
N VAL A 119 -8.70 13.14 -10.84
CA VAL A 119 -8.77 11.69 -10.56
C VAL A 119 -8.64 10.93 -11.88
N GLN A 120 -9.34 11.38 -12.93
CA GLN A 120 -9.21 10.77 -14.25
C GLN A 120 -7.78 10.80 -14.77
N ALA A 121 -7.07 11.94 -14.63
CA ALA A 121 -5.66 12.05 -14.99
C ALA A 121 -4.78 11.14 -14.12
N TRP A 122 -5.04 11.09 -12.81
CA TRP A 122 -4.31 10.25 -11.86
C TRP A 122 -4.41 8.76 -12.19
N LEU A 123 -5.62 8.26 -12.47
CA LEU A 123 -5.85 6.84 -12.73
C LEU A 123 -5.22 6.35 -14.05
N LYS A 124 -4.78 7.26 -14.95
CA LYS A 124 -4.00 6.88 -16.14
C LYS A 124 -2.70 6.19 -15.78
N HIS A 125 -2.11 6.48 -14.62
CA HIS A 125 -0.92 5.79 -14.13
C HIS A 125 -1.17 4.31 -13.78
N ALA A 126 -2.43 3.88 -13.61
CA ALA A 126 -2.81 2.47 -13.48
C ALA A 126 -3.42 1.88 -14.78
N GLY A 127 -3.40 2.64 -15.88
CA GLY A 127 -3.86 2.18 -17.20
C GLY A 127 -3.20 0.88 -17.68
N PRO A 128 -1.85 0.71 -17.56
CA PRO A 128 -1.19 -0.54 -17.92
C PRO A 128 -1.72 -1.77 -17.17
N SER A 129 -2.18 -1.59 -15.93
CA SER A 129 -2.78 -2.66 -15.12
C SER A 129 -4.06 -3.19 -15.73
N ALA A 130 -4.90 -2.31 -16.28
CA ALA A 130 -6.13 -2.70 -16.97
C ALA A 130 -5.84 -3.41 -18.31
N LEU A 131 -4.78 -3.00 -19.02
CA LEU A 131 -4.35 -3.67 -20.24
C LEU A 131 -3.84 -5.08 -19.95
N TRP A 132 -3.01 -5.23 -18.92
CA TRP A 132 -2.50 -6.53 -18.51
C TRP A 132 -3.60 -7.45 -17.99
N MET A 133 -4.48 -6.96 -17.12
CA MET A 133 -5.65 -7.74 -16.69
C MET A 133 -6.46 -8.24 -17.89
N ARG A 134 -6.71 -7.38 -18.90
CA ARG A 134 -7.42 -7.78 -20.13
C ARG A 134 -6.68 -8.83 -20.94
N SER A 135 -5.34 -8.86 -20.95
CA SER A 135 -4.59 -9.90 -21.65
C SER A 135 -4.61 -11.26 -20.93
N LEU A 136 -4.92 -11.28 -19.63
CA LEU A 136 -5.10 -12.52 -18.85
C LEU A 136 -6.51 -13.09 -18.97
N LEU A 137 -7.49 -12.26 -19.33
CA LEU A 137 -8.88 -12.66 -19.50
C LEU A 137 -9.11 -13.15 -20.94
N ASN A 138 -9.45 -14.43 -21.11
CA ASN A 138 -10.05 -14.91 -22.36
C ASN A 138 -11.52 -14.45 -22.43
N ASP A 139 -12.04 -14.25 -23.65
CA ASP A 139 -13.22 -13.42 -24.00
C ASP A 139 -14.60 -13.79 -23.39
N SER A 140 -14.71 -14.68 -22.39
CA SER A 140 -15.99 -14.92 -21.67
C SER A 140 -15.80 -15.56 -20.29
N GLU A 141 -16.82 -15.42 -19.42
CA GLU A 141 -17.03 -16.11 -18.12
C GLU A 141 -16.32 -15.59 -16.84
N HIS A 142 -15.99 -14.29 -16.73
CA HIS A 142 -15.53 -13.74 -15.42
C HIS A 142 -16.56 -12.81 -14.80
N SER A 143 -16.87 -13.04 -13.53
CA SER A 143 -17.75 -12.19 -12.73
C SER A 143 -17.13 -10.79 -12.53
N PRO A 144 -17.96 -9.75 -12.27
CA PRO A 144 -17.43 -8.42 -11.94
C PRO A 144 -16.46 -8.41 -10.74
N ALA A 145 -16.73 -9.27 -9.75
CA ALA A 145 -15.87 -9.42 -8.57
C ALA A 145 -14.49 -9.99 -8.93
N GLU A 146 -14.44 -11.02 -9.78
CA GLU A 146 -13.17 -11.60 -10.25
C GLU A 146 -12.37 -10.62 -11.11
N LYS A 147 -13.03 -9.89 -12.02
CA LYS A 147 -12.37 -8.84 -12.81
C LYS A 147 -11.77 -7.76 -11.91
N LEU A 148 -12.51 -7.33 -10.88
CA LEU A 148 -12.00 -6.35 -9.93
C LEU A 148 -10.80 -6.88 -9.14
N ARG A 149 -10.87 -8.14 -8.66
CA ARG A 149 -9.76 -8.79 -7.97
C ARG A 149 -8.51 -8.82 -8.85
N LEU A 150 -8.63 -9.32 -10.08
CA LEU A 150 -7.52 -9.39 -11.04
C LEU A 150 -6.96 -8.01 -11.37
N LEU A 151 -7.80 -6.97 -11.47
CA LEU A 151 -7.33 -5.60 -11.69
C LEU A 151 -6.56 -5.06 -10.48
N ILE A 152 -7.00 -5.35 -9.26
CA ILE A 152 -6.29 -4.95 -8.03
C ILE A 152 -4.91 -5.61 -7.98
N GLU A 153 -4.83 -6.91 -8.24
CA GLU A 153 -3.58 -7.68 -8.31
C GLU A 153 -2.66 -7.15 -9.41
N ALA A 154 -3.18 -6.96 -10.63
CA ALA A 154 -2.42 -6.39 -11.75
C ALA A 154 -1.94 -4.96 -11.44
N ASN A 155 -2.72 -4.17 -10.71
CA ASN A 155 -2.32 -2.83 -10.29
C ASN A 155 -1.13 -2.89 -9.36
N VAL A 156 -1.17 -3.72 -8.32
CA VAL A 156 -0.04 -3.91 -7.40
C VAL A 156 1.23 -4.23 -8.18
N ILE A 157 1.18 -5.22 -9.08
CA ILE A 157 2.37 -5.61 -9.84
C ILE A 157 2.84 -4.50 -10.80
N THR A 158 1.91 -3.75 -11.41
CA THR A 158 2.25 -2.58 -12.24
C THR A 158 2.99 -1.52 -11.43
N GLN A 159 2.52 -1.21 -10.23
CA GLN A 159 3.15 -0.19 -9.39
C GLN A 159 4.51 -0.66 -8.85
N MET A 160 4.68 -1.96 -8.58
CA MET A 160 6.00 -2.54 -8.29
C MET A 160 6.95 -2.37 -9.49
N ALA A 161 6.46 -2.59 -10.71
CA ALA A 161 7.24 -2.39 -11.92
C ALA A 161 7.64 -0.91 -12.12
N HIS A 162 6.73 0.02 -11.81
CA HIS A 162 7.07 1.45 -11.80
C HIS A 162 8.14 1.77 -10.76
N LEU A 163 8.02 1.30 -9.51
CA LEU A 163 9.06 1.48 -8.49
C LEU A 163 10.43 1.00 -8.94
N ASN A 164 10.49 -0.13 -9.65
CA ASN A 164 11.74 -0.67 -10.23
C ASN A 164 12.38 0.21 -11.31
N GLN A 165 11.70 1.27 -11.76
CA GLN A 165 12.22 2.25 -12.71
C GLN A 165 12.59 3.58 -12.04
N HIS A 166 12.29 3.77 -10.75
CA HIS A 166 12.67 5.00 -10.03
C HIS A 166 14.18 5.00 -9.78
N PRO A 167 14.95 6.03 -10.20
CA PRO A 167 16.40 6.05 -10.07
C PRO A 167 16.91 5.85 -8.64
N SER A 168 16.22 6.45 -7.65
CA SER A 168 16.56 6.28 -6.23
C SER A 168 16.40 4.82 -5.77
N VAL A 169 15.42 4.10 -6.30
CA VAL A 169 15.21 2.68 -6.00
C VAL A 169 16.27 1.85 -6.71
N VAL A 170 16.47 2.06 -8.02
CA VAL A 170 17.45 1.32 -8.83
C VAL A 170 18.84 1.42 -8.22
N ALA A 171 19.31 2.62 -7.89
CA ALA A 171 20.63 2.85 -7.32
C ALA A 171 20.83 2.13 -5.96
N GLU A 172 19.79 2.03 -5.15
CA GLU A 172 19.88 1.43 -3.81
C GLU A 172 19.64 -0.07 -3.79
N ARG A 173 18.98 -0.62 -4.81
CA ARG A 173 18.91 -2.08 -5.01
C ARG A 173 20.27 -2.68 -5.34
N GLU A 174 21.13 -1.94 -6.05
CA GLU A 174 22.49 -2.36 -6.37
C GLU A 174 23.44 -2.31 -5.15
N SER A 175 23.15 -1.44 -4.17
CA SER A 175 24.09 -1.11 -3.09
C SER A 175 23.68 -1.59 -1.69
N ARG A 176 22.37 -1.71 -1.40
CA ARG A 176 21.84 -1.90 -0.04
C ARG A 176 20.65 -2.88 0.06
N GLU A 177 20.46 -3.72 -0.96
CA GLU A 177 19.40 -4.75 -1.00
C GLU A 177 17.99 -4.20 -0.67
N VAL A 178 17.55 -3.15 -1.38
CA VAL A 178 16.16 -2.68 -1.28
C VAL A 178 15.20 -3.73 -1.89
N ASN A 179 14.23 -4.15 -1.08
CA ASN A 179 13.21 -5.14 -1.43
C ASN A 179 11.88 -4.46 -1.76
N ILE A 180 11.22 -4.94 -2.82
CA ILE A 180 9.87 -4.49 -3.18
C ILE A 180 8.90 -5.67 -3.06
N HIS A 181 7.86 -5.45 -2.27
CA HIS A 181 6.83 -6.42 -1.95
C HIS A 181 5.49 -5.95 -2.52
N GLY A 182 4.74 -6.87 -3.14
CA GLY A 182 3.38 -6.60 -3.64
C GLY A 182 2.35 -7.28 -2.77
N TRP A 183 1.53 -6.52 -2.07
CA TRP A 183 0.51 -7.06 -1.16
C TRP A 183 -0.90 -6.71 -1.61
N VAL A 184 -1.86 -7.57 -1.27
CA VAL A 184 -3.30 -7.29 -1.37
C VAL A 184 -3.95 -7.60 -0.04
N PHE A 185 -4.48 -6.57 0.62
CA PHE A 185 -5.25 -6.71 1.85
C PHE A 185 -6.73 -6.99 1.56
N ASP A 186 -7.21 -8.17 1.94
CA ASP A 186 -8.62 -8.48 1.92
C ASP A 186 -9.30 -7.97 3.19
N ILE A 187 -10.20 -6.99 3.02
CA ILE A 187 -10.82 -6.27 4.14
C ILE A 187 -11.84 -7.17 4.84
N ALA A 188 -12.51 -8.06 4.09
CA ALA A 188 -13.57 -8.90 4.62
C ALA A 188 -13.03 -10.02 5.52
N SER A 189 -11.93 -10.67 5.11
CA SER A 189 -11.28 -11.74 5.87
C SER A 189 -10.19 -11.24 6.82
N GLY A 190 -9.60 -10.08 6.56
CA GLY A 190 -8.41 -9.59 7.27
C GLY A 190 -7.10 -10.21 6.75
N GLU A 191 -7.14 -11.06 5.73
CA GLU A 191 -5.97 -11.70 5.16
C GLU A 191 -5.17 -10.74 4.29
N VAL A 192 -3.84 -10.89 4.30
CA VAL A 192 -2.95 -10.25 3.31
C VAL A 192 -2.40 -11.33 2.40
N LEU A 193 -2.55 -11.13 1.09
CA LEU A 193 -1.88 -11.93 0.08
C LEU A 193 -0.61 -11.21 -0.38
N SER A 194 0.49 -11.93 -0.56
CA SER A 194 1.77 -11.45 -1.08
C SER A 194 2.05 -12.03 -2.47
N PHE A 195 2.54 -11.19 -3.38
CA PHE A 195 2.95 -11.59 -4.71
C PHE A 195 4.28 -12.35 -4.66
N ASN A 196 4.25 -13.59 -5.13
CA ASN A 196 5.44 -14.43 -5.22
C ASN A 196 6.05 -14.30 -6.63
N LEU A 197 7.26 -13.74 -6.72
CA LEU A 197 7.96 -13.50 -7.99
C LEU A 197 8.31 -14.78 -8.76
N GLU A 198 8.55 -15.90 -8.07
CA GLU A 198 8.94 -17.17 -8.70
C GLU A 198 7.75 -17.85 -9.39
N THR A 199 6.57 -17.77 -8.78
CA THR A 199 5.36 -18.44 -9.26
C THR A 199 4.44 -17.50 -10.05
N GLY A 200 4.59 -16.19 -9.90
CA GLY A 200 3.72 -15.19 -10.53
C GLY A 200 2.31 -15.14 -9.93
N GLU A 201 2.14 -15.62 -8.70
CA GLU A 201 0.84 -15.74 -8.02
C GLU A 201 0.82 -14.99 -6.68
N PHE A 202 -0.36 -14.51 -6.30
CA PHE A 202 -0.62 -14.03 -4.95
C PHE A 202 -0.94 -15.21 -4.02
N LYS A 203 -0.24 -15.29 -2.89
CA LYS A 203 -0.41 -16.32 -1.86
C LYS A 203 -0.58 -15.70 -0.48
N PRO A 204 -1.23 -16.36 0.48
CA PRO A 204 -1.29 -15.89 1.86
C PRO A 204 0.10 -15.46 2.37
N LEU A 205 0.20 -14.23 2.90
CA LEU A 205 1.45 -13.65 3.41
C LEU A 205 2.02 -14.52 4.53
N LEU A 206 1.13 -14.96 5.41
CA LEU A 206 1.40 -15.97 6.41
C LEU A 206 0.92 -17.30 5.81
N GLY A 207 1.81 -18.28 5.63
CA GLY A 207 1.41 -19.60 5.17
C GLY A 207 0.27 -20.20 6.03
N GLN A 208 -0.43 -21.22 5.52
CA GLN A 208 -1.65 -21.79 6.13
C GLN A 208 -1.56 -22.19 7.63
N GLN A 209 -0.35 -22.30 8.21
CA GLN A 209 -0.12 -22.68 9.62
C GLN A 209 0.06 -21.51 10.59
N ALA A 210 0.24 -20.27 10.12
CA ALA A 210 0.59 -19.15 10.99
C ALA A 210 -0.61 -18.44 11.66
N VAL A 211 -1.84 -18.76 11.25
CA VAL A 211 -3.05 -18.23 11.88
C VAL A 211 -3.50 -19.18 12.99
N LEU A 212 -2.89 -19.07 14.18
CA LEU A 212 -3.41 -19.75 15.37
C LEU A 212 -4.79 -19.17 15.72
N PRO A 213 -5.78 -20.00 16.09
CA PRO A 213 -7.08 -19.50 16.52
C PRO A 213 -6.93 -18.63 17.79
N PRO A 214 -7.82 -17.64 17.99
CA PRO A 214 -7.79 -16.81 19.19
C PRO A 214 -7.88 -17.70 20.44
N GLY A 215 -6.82 -17.71 21.26
CA GLY A 215 -6.76 -18.47 22.52
C GLY A 215 -5.51 -19.32 22.76
N GLN A 216 -4.56 -19.39 21.82
CA GLN A 216 -3.31 -20.17 21.98
C GLN A 216 -2.00 -19.36 22.02
N LEU A 217 -2.07 -18.05 22.29
CA LEU A 217 -0.90 -17.29 22.72
C LEU A 217 -0.58 -17.66 24.18
N GLN A 218 0.08 -18.80 24.38
CA GLN A 218 0.80 -19.03 25.63
C GLN A 218 1.97 -18.06 25.66
N ILE A 219 1.82 -17.03 26.49
CA ILE A 219 2.91 -16.15 26.89
C ILE A 219 3.89 -17.03 27.67
N ALA A 220 5.07 -17.26 27.09
CA ALA A 220 6.25 -17.73 27.82
C ALA A 220 7.12 -16.52 28.17
#